data_AF-A0A1Z5SF24-F1
#
_entry.id   AF-A0A1Z5SF24-F1
#
_cell.length_a   1.000
_cell.length_b   1.000
_cell.length_c   1.000
_cell.angle_alpha   90.00
_cell.angle_beta   90.00
_cell.angle_gamma   90.00
#
_symmetry.space_group_name_H-M   'P 1'
#
loop_
_entity.id
_entity.type
_entity.pdbx_description
1 polymer ?
#
loop_
_entity_poly.entity_id
_entity_poly.type
_entity_poly.pdbx_seq_one_letter_code
_entity_poly.pdbx_strand_id
1 'polypeptide(L)'
;MFSEIEYSIEQQDLIECLNPLKSTYAIDITILESDESIIDIYKSSLEAALTGIQIFSKRVKNHYFVYTDVTPVAQEISFSEFIGNGVDIETLRLTKRDFNSKNNEGLAYALFCTPYRSWEVSNEDNLLFRKFLSVFIFVPPIIETKYIIYKWSDDWSNYFDVGKEWWGTFFWTLYDKTTNHITVIAASTTD
;
A
#
# COMPACT_ATOMS: atom_id res chain seq x y z
N MET A 1 -17.75 10.30 6.54
CA MET A 1 -16.43 10.52 7.18
C MET A 1 -15.75 9.15 7.24
N PHE A 2 -14.42 9.08 7.15
CA PHE A 2 -13.69 7.81 7.21
C PHE A 2 -13.13 7.55 8.60
N SER A 3 -13.32 6.33 9.10
CA SER A 3 -12.69 5.82 10.33
C SER A 3 -11.83 4.62 10.00
N GLU A 4 -10.73 4.47 10.74
CA GLU A 4 -9.94 3.25 10.72
C GLU A 4 -10.71 2.13 11.40
N ILE A 5 -10.80 0.98 10.75
CA ILE A 5 -11.47 -0.19 11.33
C ILE A 5 -10.64 -0.75 12.49
N GLU A 6 -11.30 -1.49 13.38
CA GLU A 6 -10.58 -2.34 14.32
C GLU A 6 -9.98 -3.56 13.60
N TYR A 7 -8.66 -3.72 13.67
CA TYR A 7 -7.98 -4.84 13.03
C TYR A 7 -8.21 -6.15 13.75
N SER A 8 -8.39 -7.23 12.98
CA SER A 8 -8.36 -8.59 13.50
C SER A 8 -6.98 -8.94 14.06
N ILE A 9 -6.89 -9.96 14.90
CA ILE A 9 -5.61 -10.45 15.44
C ILE A 9 -4.63 -10.78 14.31
N GLU A 10 -5.11 -11.42 13.22
CA GLU A 10 -4.24 -11.76 12.09
C GLU A 10 -3.72 -10.52 11.35
N GLN A 11 -4.52 -9.45 11.23
CA GLN A 11 -4.09 -8.18 10.67
C GLN A 11 -3.05 -7.49 11.55
N GLN A 12 -3.25 -7.49 12.87
CA GLN A 12 -2.31 -6.94 13.84
C GLN A 12 -0.97 -7.69 13.80
N ASP A 13 -1.00 -9.03 13.87
CA ASP A 13 0.19 -9.88 13.78
C ASP A 13 0.97 -9.64 12.48
N LEU A 14 0.26 -9.44 11.37
CA LEU A 14 0.90 -9.19 10.08
C LEU A 14 1.51 -7.79 10.00
N ILE A 15 0.87 -6.77 10.55
CA ILE A 15 1.45 -5.42 10.68
C ILE A 15 2.72 -5.47 11.52
N GLU A 16 2.72 -6.21 12.63
CA GLU A 16 3.92 -6.41 13.45
C GLU A 16 5.02 -7.16 12.69
N CYS A 17 4.65 -8.16 11.88
CA CYS A 17 5.58 -8.91 11.03
C CYS A 17 6.14 -8.10 9.85
N LEU A 18 5.41 -7.10 9.37
CA LEU A 18 5.91 -6.09 8.42
C LEU A 18 6.71 -5.01 9.14
N ASN A 19 6.63 -4.91 10.46
CA ASN A 19 7.35 -3.94 11.26
C ASN A 19 8.23 -4.56 12.38
N PRO A 20 8.96 -5.68 12.16
CA PRO A 20 9.78 -6.26 13.20
C PRO A 20 11.06 -5.42 13.24
N LEU A 21 11.14 -4.45 14.16
CA LEU A 21 12.28 -3.54 14.34
C LEU A 21 12.55 -2.63 13.13
N LYS A 22 11.57 -1.81 12.69
CA LYS A 22 11.73 -0.57 11.87
C LYS A 22 12.58 -0.60 10.59
N SER A 23 13.17 -1.71 10.18
CA SER A 23 14.30 -1.70 9.23
C SER A 23 14.14 -2.65 8.04
N THR A 24 13.11 -3.50 8.01
CA THR A 24 12.98 -4.53 6.96
C THR A 24 11.93 -4.20 5.91
N TYR A 25 10.74 -3.74 6.31
CA TYR A 25 9.68 -3.33 5.38
C TYR A 25 9.27 -1.89 5.64
N ALA A 26 9.01 -1.15 4.57
CA ALA A 26 8.81 0.30 4.55
C ALA A 26 7.37 0.65 4.14
N ILE A 27 6.39 -0.14 4.61
CA ILE A 27 4.99 -0.03 4.20
C ILE A 27 4.09 0.38 5.37
N ASP A 28 3.29 1.40 5.14
CA ASP A 28 2.16 1.79 5.97
C ASP A 28 0.86 1.35 5.31
N ILE A 29 -0.05 0.81 6.13
CA ILE A 29 -1.36 0.38 5.67
C ILE A 29 -2.45 0.78 6.65
N THR A 30 -3.60 1.20 6.11
CA THR A 30 -4.83 1.32 6.88
C THR A 30 -6.03 0.86 6.09
N ILE A 31 -7.02 0.27 6.75
CA ILE A 31 -8.33 -0.02 6.15
C ILE A 31 -9.33 0.97 6.74
N LEU A 32 -10.02 1.68 5.87
CA LEU A 32 -10.98 2.69 6.24
C LEU A 32 -12.39 2.26 5.87
N GLU A 33 -13.32 2.43 6.80
CA GLU A 33 -14.76 2.34 6.55
C GLU A 33 -15.36 3.74 6.45
N SER A 34 -16.42 3.87 5.65
CA SER A 34 -17.19 5.10 5.54
C SER A 34 -18.53 4.94 6.25
N ASP A 35 -18.91 5.94 7.04
CA ASP A 35 -20.25 6.02 7.66
C ASP A 35 -21.38 6.09 6.63
N GLU A 36 -21.05 6.48 5.40
CA GLU A 36 -21.98 6.67 4.29
C GLU A 36 -21.63 5.76 3.11
N SER A 37 -22.62 5.47 2.27
CA SER A 37 -22.39 4.76 1.01
C SER A 37 -21.49 5.57 0.09
N ILE A 38 -20.48 4.91 -0.49
CA ILE A 38 -19.56 5.56 -1.44
C ILE A 38 -20.25 5.64 -2.80
N ILE A 39 -20.53 6.88 -3.24
CA ILE A 39 -21.17 7.17 -4.53
C ILE A 39 -20.13 7.69 -5.54
N ASP A 40 -19.30 8.65 -5.11
CA ASP A 40 -18.19 9.20 -5.90
C ASP A 40 -16.88 8.56 -5.44
N ILE A 41 -16.46 7.51 -6.15
CA ILE A 41 -15.34 6.68 -5.76
C ILE A 41 -14.02 7.45 -5.82
N TYR A 42 -13.85 8.36 -6.79
CA TYR A 42 -12.64 9.17 -6.88
C TYR A 42 -12.53 10.12 -5.70
N LYS A 43 -13.62 10.86 -5.40
CA LYS A 43 -13.65 11.80 -4.27
C LYS A 43 -13.48 11.09 -2.94
N SER A 44 -14.19 9.98 -2.72
CA SER A 44 -14.04 9.17 -1.50
C SER A 44 -12.63 8.59 -1.37
N SER A 45 -12.00 8.18 -2.47
CA SER A 45 -10.62 7.71 -2.46
C SER A 45 -9.63 8.83 -2.13
N LEU A 46 -9.86 10.07 -2.60
CA LEU A 46 -9.06 11.23 -2.22
C LEU A 46 -9.17 11.53 -0.72
N GLU A 47 -10.39 11.53 -0.19
CA GLU A 47 -10.63 11.73 1.25
C GLU A 47 -9.96 10.63 2.09
N ALA A 48 -10.07 9.37 1.64
CA ALA A 48 -9.40 8.24 2.27
C ALA A 48 -7.88 8.35 2.20
N ALA A 49 -7.31 8.75 1.06
CA ALA A 49 -5.88 8.97 0.90
C ALA A 49 -5.34 10.01 1.91
N LEU A 50 -6.00 11.17 1.99
CA LEU A 50 -5.64 12.22 2.96
C LEU A 50 -5.78 11.72 4.41
N THR A 51 -6.85 11.00 4.71
CA THR A 51 -7.10 10.41 6.04
C THR A 51 -6.02 9.38 6.40
N GLY A 52 -5.62 8.52 5.46
CA GLY A 52 -4.59 7.50 5.66
C GLY A 52 -3.24 8.11 6.03
N ILE A 53 -2.78 9.14 5.32
CA ILE A 53 -1.53 9.82 5.68
C ILE A 53 -1.61 10.48 7.06
N GLN A 54 -2.76 11.03 7.46
CA GLN A 54 -2.96 11.56 8.83
C GLN A 54 -2.94 10.46 9.90
N ILE A 55 -3.41 9.25 9.58
CA ILE A 55 -3.31 8.10 10.48
C ILE A 55 -1.83 7.68 10.60
N PHE A 56 -1.12 7.57 9.49
CA PHE A 56 0.30 7.20 9.49
C PHE A 56 1.14 8.21 10.28
N SER A 57 0.85 9.51 10.16
CA SER A 57 1.54 10.55 10.93
C SER A 57 1.38 10.37 12.44
N LYS A 58 0.22 9.88 12.91
CA LYS A 58 -0.03 9.62 14.33
C LYS A 58 0.71 8.39 14.85
N ARG A 59 1.02 7.43 13.97
CA ARG A 59 1.77 6.21 14.32
C ARG A 59 3.26 6.46 14.48
N VAL A 60 3.81 7.46 13.77
CA VAL A 60 5.22 7.84 13.88
C VAL A 60 5.42 8.79 15.08
N LYS A 61 6.14 8.32 16.11
CA LYS A 61 6.54 9.18 17.23
C LYS A 61 7.59 10.20 16.76
N ASN A 62 7.38 11.48 17.06
CA ASN A 62 8.31 12.60 16.83
C ASN A 62 8.53 13.04 15.36
N HIS A 63 7.64 12.70 14.44
CA HIS A 63 7.62 13.27 13.09
C HIS A 63 6.23 13.84 12.79
N TYR A 64 6.19 15.08 12.32
CA TYR A 64 4.97 15.71 11.84
C TYR A 64 5.01 15.76 10.33
N PHE A 65 3.94 15.33 9.69
CA PHE A 65 3.81 15.48 8.25
C PHE A 65 3.36 16.90 7.91
N VAL A 66 4.00 17.47 6.91
CA VAL A 66 3.72 18.79 6.36
C VAL A 66 3.06 18.58 5.01
N TYR A 67 1.91 19.25 4.83
CA TYR A 67 1.14 19.22 3.60
C TYR A 67 1.35 20.52 2.85
N THR A 68 1.51 20.44 1.53
CA THR A 68 1.50 21.61 0.65
C THR A 68 0.07 21.99 0.26
N ASP A 69 -0.10 23.13 -0.41
CA ASP A 69 -1.40 23.53 -1.00
C ASP A 69 -1.75 22.74 -2.28
N VAL A 70 -0.92 21.79 -2.70
CA VAL A 70 -1.17 20.94 -3.87
C VAL A 70 -2.16 19.85 -3.49
N THR A 71 -3.28 19.76 -4.22
CA THR A 71 -4.22 18.65 -4.08
C THR A 71 -3.64 17.40 -4.75
N PRO A 72 -3.61 16.24 -4.07
CA PRO A 72 -3.20 14.98 -4.67
C PRO A 72 -4.04 14.66 -5.91
N VAL A 73 -3.39 14.22 -6.98
CA VAL A 73 -4.06 13.74 -8.20
C VAL A 73 -3.85 12.23 -8.35
N ALA A 74 -4.87 11.54 -8.84
CA ALA A 74 -4.83 10.09 -9.01
C ALA A 74 -4.99 9.65 -10.45
N GLN A 75 -4.33 8.54 -10.78
CA GLN A 75 -4.58 7.74 -11.96
C GLN A 75 -5.23 6.42 -11.55
N GLU A 76 -6.33 6.04 -12.20
CA GLU A 76 -6.88 4.69 -12.05
C GLU A 76 -5.94 3.68 -12.72
N ILE A 77 -5.61 2.61 -12.00
CA ILE A 77 -4.71 1.56 -12.48
C ILE A 77 -5.37 0.19 -12.33
N SER A 78 -4.93 -0.75 -13.16
CA SER A 78 -5.35 -2.14 -13.07
C SER A 78 -4.76 -2.83 -11.83
N PHE A 79 -5.37 -3.96 -11.43
CA PHE A 79 -4.80 -4.80 -10.36
C PHE A 79 -3.42 -5.33 -10.72
N SER A 80 -3.19 -5.66 -12.00
CA SER A 80 -1.88 -6.07 -12.51
C SER A 80 -0.81 -5.00 -12.30
N GLU A 81 -1.12 -3.74 -12.63
CA GLU A 81 -0.19 -2.61 -12.43
C GLU A 81 0.04 -2.34 -10.94
N PHE A 82 -1.00 -2.45 -10.12
CA PHE A 82 -0.89 -2.28 -8.67
C PHE A 82 0.02 -3.33 -8.03
N ILE A 83 -0.18 -4.60 -8.36
CA ILE A 83 0.65 -5.70 -7.85
C ILE A 83 2.10 -5.54 -8.32
N GLY A 84 2.27 -5.14 -9.58
CA GLY A 84 3.56 -4.83 -10.16
C GLY A 84 4.27 -6.02 -10.80
N ASN A 85 5.49 -5.74 -11.25
CA ASN A 85 6.32 -6.73 -11.93
C ASN A 85 6.81 -7.81 -10.96
N GLY A 86 7.13 -8.98 -11.52
CA GLY A 86 7.69 -10.09 -10.74
C GLY A 86 6.64 -10.93 -10.01
N VAL A 87 5.35 -10.72 -10.27
CA VAL A 87 4.26 -11.56 -9.75
C VAL A 87 3.54 -12.25 -10.90
N ASP A 88 3.28 -13.54 -10.73
CA ASP A 88 2.34 -14.28 -11.54
C ASP A 88 0.93 -13.95 -11.05
N ILE A 89 0.13 -13.24 -11.86
CA ILE A 89 -1.18 -12.71 -11.44
C ILE A 89 -2.21 -13.83 -11.22
N GLU A 90 -2.11 -14.95 -11.93
CA GLU A 90 -3.05 -16.06 -11.79
C GLU A 90 -2.86 -16.79 -10.45
N THR A 91 -1.61 -16.93 -10.02
CA THR A 91 -1.25 -17.66 -8.80
C THR A 91 -0.91 -16.77 -7.61
N LEU A 92 -0.75 -15.46 -7.86
CA LEU A 92 -0.28 -14.43 -6.93
C LEU A 92 1.07 -14.79 -6.28
N ARG A 93 1.90 -15.53 -7.02
CA ARG A 93 3.22 -15.94 -6.57
C ARG A 93 4.27 -14.97 -7.08
N LEU A 94 5.19 -14.58 -6.21
CA LEU A 94 6.44 -13.96 -6.62
C LEU A 94 7.18 -14.93 -7.53
N THR A 95 7.41 -14.51 -8.77
CA THR A 95 8.33 -15.15 -9.70
C THR A 95 9.75 -14.78 -9.28
N LYS A 96 10.70 -15.73 -9.27
CA LYS A 96 12.10 -15.52 -8.88
C LYS A 96 12.84 -14.56 -9.85
N ARG A 97 12.43 -13.30 -9.91
CA ARG A 97 13.09 -12.26 -10.69
C ARG A 97 14.06 -11.50 -9.80
N ASP A 98 15.17 -11.08 -10.42
CA ASP A 98 15.96 -9.98 -9.91
C ASP A 98 15.07 -8.73 -9.86
N PHE A 99 14.71 -8.30 -8.65
CA PHE A 99 14.06 -7.01 -8.46
C PHE A 99 15.03 -5.82 -8.66
N ASN A 100 16.27 -6.10 -9.09
CA ASN A 100 17.39 -5.18 -9.32
C ASN A 100 17.27 -4.32 -10.60
N SER A 101 16.09 -4.27 -11.24
CA SER A 101 15.87 -3.42 -12.42
C SER A 101 15.24 -2.08 -12.01
N LYS A 102 15.78 -0.98 -12.54
CA LYS A 102 15.29 0.40 -12.34
C LYS A 102 13.83 0.65 -12.77
N ASN A 103 13.15 -0.37 -13.29
CA ASN A 103 11.78 -0.31 -13.82
C ASN A 103 10.80 -1.20 -13.02
N ASN A 104 11.21 -1.69 -11.85
CA ASN A 104 10.30 -2.44 -10.99
C ASN A 104 9.45 -1.46 -10.18
N GLU A 105 8.14 -1.56 -10.37
CA GLU A 105 7.12 -0.77 -9.69
C GLU A 105 6.07 -1.73 -9.09
N GLY A 106 5.18 -1.19 -8.25
CA GLY A 106 4.04 -1.89 -7.67
C GLY A 106 4.31 -2.49 -6.29
N LEU A 107 3.27 -3.09 -5.72
CA LEU A 107 3.23 -3.57 -4.33
C LEU A 107 4.35 -4.58 -4.01
N ALA A 108 4.63 -5.52 -4.93
CA ALA A 108 5.66 -6.53 -4.69
C ALA A 108 7.04 -5.89 -4.53
N TYR A 109 7.36 -4.90 -5.36
CA TYR A 109 8.59 -4.12 -5.22
C TYR A 109 8.57 -3.28 -3.94
N ALA A 110 7.46 -2.59 -3.65
CA ALA A 110 7.29 -1.77 -2.46
C ALA A 110 7.52 -2.54 -1.15
N LEU A 111 7.10 -3.82 -1.12
CA LEU A 111 7.30 -4.69 0.04
C LEU A 111 8.73 -5.22 0.15
N PHE A 112 9.29 -5.81 -0.91
CA PHE A 112 10.47 -6.66 -0.77
C PHE A 112 11.78 -6.04 -1.21
N CYS A 113 11.76 -4.85 -1.80
CA CYS A 113 12.92 -4.23 -2.43
C CYS A 113 13.33 -2.94 -1.70
N THR A 114 13.12 -2.93 -0.38
CA THR A 114 13.58 -1.84 0.47
C THR A 114 15.12 -1.78 0.48
N PRO A 115 15.74 -0.61 0.73
CA PRO A 115 17.19 -0.41 0.64
C PRO A 115 18.05 -1.39 1.45
N TYR A 116 17.48 -2.04 2.46
CA TYR A 116 18.20 -2.91 3.40
C TYR A 116 18.04 -4.41 3.11
N ARG A 117 17.35 -4.79 2.02
CA ARG A 117 17.01 -6.19 1.73
C ARG A 117 17.77 -6.74 0.52
N SER A 118 18.06 -8.04 0.57
CA SER A 118 18.61 -8.76 -0.58
C SER A 118 17.58 -8.80 -1.71
N TRP A 119 18.07 -8.66 -2.96
CA TRP A 119 17.25 -8.67 -4.18
C TRP A 119 16.72 -10.05 -4.57
N GLU A 120 17.07 -11.09 -3.80
CA GLU A 120 16.57 -12.45 -3.96
C GLU A 120 15.34 -12.69 -3.10
N VAL A 121 14.23 -13.04 -3.75
CA VAL A 121 12.98 -13.40 -3.07
C VAL A 121 13.04 -14.84 -2.56
N SER A 122 12.78 -15.00 -1.26
CA SER A 122 12.73 -16.30 -0.59
C SER A 122 11.35 -16.97 -0.71
N ASN A 123 11.25 -18.25 -0.32
CA ASN A 123 9.94 -18.90 -0.19
C ASN A 123 9.09 -18.26 0.93
N GLU A 124 9.72 -17.77 1.99
CA GLU A 124 9.04 -17.08 3.10
C GLU A 124 8.43 -15.76 2.62
N ASP A 125 9.10 -15.06 1.70
CA ASP A 125 8.60 -13.83 1.10
C ASP A 125 7.36 -14.09 0.25
N ASN A 126 7.37 -15.20 -0.51
CA ASN A 126 6.22 -15.61 -1.30
C ASN A 126 5.01 -15.93 -0.39
N LEU A 127 5.25 -16.59 0.75
CA LEU A 127 4.22 -16.85 1.75
C LEU A 127 3.72 -15.56 2.40
N LEU A 128 4.63 -14.65 2.77
CA LEU A 128 4.30 -13.36 3.37
C LEU A 128 3.50 -12.49 2.41
N PHE A 129 3.90 -12.43 1.14
CA PHE A 129 3.17 -11.69 0.10
C PHE A 129 1.75 -12.21 -0.08
N ARG A 130 1.60 -13.53 -0.18
CA ARG A 130 0.26 -14.14 -0.34
C ARG A 130 -0.59 -13.93 0.91
N LYS A 131 0.00 -14.00 2.11
CA LYS A 131 -0.68 -13.70 3.36
C LYS A 131 -1.12 -12.23 3.41
N PHE A 132 -0.27 -11.30 2.99
CA PHE A 132 -0.61 -9.88 2.87
C PHE A 132 -1.81 -9.65 1.96
N LEU A 133 -1.78 -10.24 0.77
CA LEU A 133 -2.91 -10.14 -0.17
C LEU A 133 -4.20 -10.74 0.41
N SER A 134 -4.14 -11.87 1.11
CA SER A 134 -5.34 -12.49 1.68
C SER A 134 -5.91 -11.71 2.86
N VAL A 135 -5.06 -11.08 3.68
CA VAL A 135 -5.43 -10.42 4.92
C VAL A 135 -5.88 -8.97 4.70
N PHE A 136 -5.23 -8.26 3.77
CA PHE A 136 -5.48 -6.82 3.54
C PHE A 136 -6.19 -6.52 2.23
N ILE A 137 -6.03 -7.36 1.21
CA ILE A 137 -6.50 -7.09 -0.17
C ILE A 137 -7.43 -8.21 -0.65
N PHE A 138 -8.07 -8.94 0.28
CA PHE A 138 -9.02 -10.05 0.11
C PHE A 138 -9.26 -10.47 -1.36
N VAL A 139 -8.27 -11.13 -1.94
CA VAL A 139 -8.21 -11.40 -3.39
C VAL A 139 -9.04 -12.64 -3.74
N PRO A 140 -10.19 -12.53 -4.43
CA PRO A 140 -11.00 -13.68 -4.84
C PRO A 140 -10.58 -14.16 -6.25
N PRO A 141 -11.16 -15.25 -6.79
CA PRO A 141 -10.81 -15.78 -8.11
C PRO A 141 -11.02 -14.82 -9.30
N ILE A 142 -11.79 -13.73 -9.13
CA ILE A 142 -12.04 -12.72 -10.18
C ILE A 142 -11.67 -11.35 -9.60
N ILE A 143 -10.42 -10.97 -9.78
CA ILE A 143 -9.79 -9.89 -9.02
C ILE A 143 -10.13 -8.50 -9.58
N GLU A 144 -10.17 -8.37 -10.91
CA GLU A 144 -10.24 -7.07 -11.59
C GLU A 144 -11.60 -6.36 -11.45
N THR A 145 -12.68 -7.09 -11.20
CA THR A 145 -14.02 -6.48 -11.10
C THR A 145 -14.32 -5.94 -9.71
N LYS A 146 -13.60 -6.45 -8.69
CA LYS A 146 -13.84 -6.19 -7.27
C LYS A 146 -13.29 -4.85 -6.81
N TYR A 147 -12.09 -4.50 -7.26
CA TYR A 147 -11.37 -3.32 -6.79
C TYR A 147 -11.42 -2.18 -7.80
N ILE A 148 -11.49 -0.95 -7.30
CA ILE A 148 -11.08 0.24 -8.03
C ILE A 148 -9.84 0.78 -7.34
N ILE A 149 -8.75 0.95 -8.10
CA ILE A 149 -7.44 1.25 -7.54
C ILE A 149 -6.93 2.55 -8.14
N TYR A 150 -6.54 3.46 -7.26
CA TYR A 150 -5.89 4.71 -7.64
C TYR A 150 -4.44 4.70 -7.18
N LYS A 151 -3.52 5.09 -8.08
CA LYS A 151 -2.16 5.52 -7.76
C LYS A 151 -2.17 7.03 -7.65
N TRP A 152 -1.70 7.54 -6.51
CA TRP A 152 -1.74 8.97 -6.18
C TRP A 152 -0.37 9.62 -6.44
N SER A 153 -0.40 10.92 -6.75
CA SER A 153 0.80 11.75 -6.75
C SER A 153 1.39 11.86 -5.33
N ASP A 154 2.66 12.24 -5.25
CA ASP A 154 3.47 12.22 -4.05
C ASP A 154 4.10 13.59 -3.74
N ASP A 155 3.74 14.62 -4.49
CA ASP A 155 4.29 15.98 -4.45
C ASP A 155 3.62 16.91 -3.43
N TRP A 156 2.70 16.37 -2.63
CA TRP A 156 1.83 17.15 -1.75
C TRP A 156 2.10 16.97 -0.25
N SER A 157 2.95 16.02 0.14
CA SER A 157 3.29 15.72 1.55
C SER A 157 4.76 15.34 1.71
N ASN A 158 5.40 15.83 2.78
CA ASN A 158 6.79 15.48 3.10
C ASN A 158 6.97 14.01 3.53
N TYR A 159 5.88 13.26 3.76
CA TYR A 159 5.94 11.80 3.93
C TYR A 159 6.71 11.13 2.78
N PHE A 160 6.60 11.71 1.57
CA PHE A 160 7.16 11.13 0.36
C PHE A 160 8.62 11.50 0.10
N ASP A 161 9.19 12.46 0.82
CA ASP A 161 10.49 13.06 0.46
C ASP A 161 11.64 12.06 0.53
N VAL A 162 11.65 11.20 1.55
CA VAL A 162 12.70 10.18 1.73
C VAL A 162 12.69 9.17 0.58
N GLY A 163 11.53 8.68 0.18
CA GLY A 163 11.39 7.72 -0.91
C GLY A 163 11.83 8.28 -2.26
N LYS A 164 11.53 9.56 -2.55
CA LYS A 164 11.92 10.23 -3.81
C LYS A 164 13.43 10.26 -4.03
N GLU A 165 14.20 10.33 -2.97
CA GLU A 165 15.66 10.41 -3.06
C GLU A 165 16.33 9.03 -3.19
N TRP A 166 15.64 7.93 -2.86
CA TRP A 166 16.27 6.62 -2.64
C TRP A 166 15.64 5.49 -3.47
N TRP A 167 14.47 5.03 -3.05
CA TRP A 167 13.94 3.72 -3.45
C TRP A 167 12.61 3.80 -4.20
N GLY A 168 11.98 4.97 -4.21
CA GLY A 168 10.70 5.23 -4.83
C GLY A 168 9.62 5.62 -3.83
N THR A 169 8.52 6.11 -4.36
CA THR A 169 7.31 6.49 -3.63
C THR A 169 6.14 5.70 -4.15
N PHE A 170 5.37 5.17 -3.22
CA PHE A 170 4.25 4.31 -3.53
C PHE A 170 3.06 4.76 -2.70
N PHE A 171 1.96 5.12 -3.37
CA PHE A 171 0.77 5.54 -2.67
C PHE A 171 -0.48 5.15 -3.43
N TRP A 172 -1.29 4.31 -2.79
CA TRP A 172 -2.48 3.74 -3.40
C TRP A 172 -3.69 3.76 -2.47
N THR A 173 -4.85 3.83 -3.09
CA THR A 173 -6.12 3.49 -2.45
C THR A 173 -6.81 2.38 -3.24
N LEU A 174 -7.33 1.38 -2.55
CA LEU A 174 -8.08 0.27 -3.11
C LEU A 174 -9.49 0.30 -2.53
N TYR A 175 -10.46 0.70 -3.33
CA TYR A 175 -11.87 0.60 -2.96
C TYR A 175 -12.39 -0.81 -3.23
N ASP A 176 -12.84 -1.50 -2.19
CA ASP A 176 -13.48 -2.80 -2.26
C ASP A 176 -15.00 -2.63 -2.36
N LYS A 177 -15.56 -2.92 -3.56
CA LYS A 177 -17.00 -2.81 -3.82
C LYS A 177 -17.86 -3.77 -2.98
N THR A 178 -17.27 -4.81 -2.39
CA THR A 178 -18.01 -5.84 -1.65
C THR A 178 -18.15 -5.50 -0.17
N THR A 179 -17.13 -4.89 0.42
CA THR A 179 -17.10 -4.50 1.84
C THR A 179 -17.41 -3.01 2.04
N ASN A 180 -17.39 -2.22 0.97
CA ASN A 180 -17.47 -0.75 1.01
C ASN A 180 -16.34 -0.12 1.83
N HIS A 181 -15.18 -0.77 1.89
CA HIS A 181 -13.98 -0.27 2.55
C HIS A 181 -12.97 0.28 1.53
N ILE A 182 -12.13 1.21 1.98
CA ILE A 182 -10.97 1.69 1.23
C ILE A 182 -9.70 1.30 1.99
N THR A 183 -8.87 0.47 1.39
CA THR A 183 -7.53 0.19 1.90
C THR A 183 -6.58 1.26 1.36
N VAL A 184 -5.89 1.96 2.24
CA VAL A 184 -4.85 2.94 1.91
C VAL A 184 -3.48 2.31 2.19
N ILE A 185 -2.60 2.35 1.20
CA ILE A 185 -1.26 1.78 1.28
C ILE A 185 -0.26 2.85 0.87
N ALA A 186 0.73 3.10 1.71
CA ALA A 186 1.83 4.00 1.41
C ALA A 186 3.17 3.34 1.68
N ALA A 187 4.16 3.65 0.86
CA ALA A 187 5.53 3.22 1.07
C ALA A 187 6.47 4.31 0.56
N SER A 188 7.25 4.88 1.47
CA SER A 188 8.23 5.92 1.12
C SER A 188 9.31 6.07 2.20
N THR A 189 8.94 5.89 3.47
CA THR A 189 9.84 6.09 4.60
C THR A 189 10.83 4.94 4.77
N THR A 190 12.11 5.22 5.03
CA THR A 190 13.17 4.21 5.22
C THR A 190 13.60 4.02 6.67
N ASP A 191 12.90 4.63 7.65
CA ASP A 191 13.33 4.77 9.06
C ASP A 191 12.31 4.30 10.12
#